data_AF-A0A7T5ESW4-F1
#
_entry.id   AF-A0A7T5ESW4-F1
#
_cell.length_a   1.000
_cell.length_b   1.000
_cell.length_c   1.000
_cell.angle_alpha   90.00
_cell.angle_beta   90.00
_cell.angle_gamma   90.00
#
_symmetry.space_group_name_H-M   'P 1'
#
loop_
_entity.id
_entity.type
_entity.pdbx_description
1 polymer ?
#
loop_
_entity_poly.entity_id
_entity_poly.type
_entity_poly.pdbx_seq_one_letter_code
_entity_poly.pdbx_strand_id
1 'polypeptide(L)'
;MTQLEELTAVLEKKLLEGDASDVASLVVGQCDCLRLLSGVVLTGSDLDRLFVIKDKVVTQQKLVEQALQVTEHFLSNLSQQNSFTYEG
;
A
#
# COMPACT_ATOMS: atom_id res chain seq x y z
N MET A 1 -13.60 -8.15 -11.97
CA MET A 1 -12.38 -7.41 -12.36
C MET A 1 -12.50 -5.92 -12.02
N THR A 2 -13.57 -5.23 -12.43
CA THR A 2 -13.78 -3.78 -12.21
C THR A 2 -13.60 -3.32 -10.76
N GLN A 3 -14.18 -4.03 -9.79
CA GLN A 3 -14.05 -3.67 -8.37
C GLN A 3 -12.59 -3.71 -7.87
N LEU A 4 -11.79 -4.69 -8.33
CA LEU A 4 -10.38 -4.79 -7.95
C LEU A 4 -9.57 -3.60 -8.51
N GLU A 5 -9.88 -3.18 -9.73
CA GLU A 5 -9.26 -2.01 -10.36
C GLU A 5 -9.59 -0.72 -9.62
N GLU A 6 -10.86 -0.53 -9.24
CA GLU A 6 -11.32 0.61 -8.46
C GLU A 6 -10.64 0.67 -7.09
N LEU A 7 -10.64 -0.42 -6.33
CA LEU A 7 -9.97 -0.50 -5.03
C LEU A 7 -8.48 -0.18 -5.15
N THR A 8 -7.83 -0.69 -6.21
CA THR A 8 -6.43 -0.43 -6.48
C THR A 8 -6.19 1.05 -6.80
N ALA A 9 -7.02 1.68 -7.62
CA ALA A 9 -6.88 3.10 -7.92
C ALA A 9 -7.13 4.01 -6.71
N VAL A 10 -8.13 3.68 -5.87
CA VAL A 10 -8.44 4.44 -4.65
C VAL A 10 -7.30 4.34 -3.64
N LEU A 11 -6.76 3.13 -3.43
CA LEU A 11 -5.64 2.93 -2.53
C LEU A 11 -4.38 3.64 -3.02
N GLU A 12 -4.09 3.55 -4.33
CA GLU A 12 -2.95 4.27 -4.95
C GLU A 12 -3.04 5.77 -4.70
N LYS A 13 -4.21 6.37 -4.91
CA LYS A 13 -4.44 7.79 -4.65
C LYS A 13 -4.21 8.15 -3.18
N LYS A 14 -4.78 7.39 -2.25
CA LYS A 14 -4.63 7.63 -0.79
C LYS A 14 -3.18 7.59 -0.34
N LEU A 15 -2.42 6.58 -0.79
CA LEU A 15 -0.99 6.47 -0.46
C LEU A 15 -0.19 7.67 -0.99
N LEU A 16 -0.49 8.16 -2.20
CA LEU A 16 0.17 9.34 -2.76
C LEU A 16 -0.21 10.64 -2.03
N GLU A 17 -1.43 10.73 -1.51
CA GLU A 17 -1.91 11.87 -0.71
C GLU A 17 -1.44 11.80 0.76
N GLY A 18 -0.80 10.71 1.17
CA GLY A 18 -0.44 10.48 2.58
C GLY A 18 -1.65 10.24 3.49
N ASP A 19 -2.81 9.93 2.91
CA ASP A 19 -4.04 9.65 3.65
C ASP A 19 -4.06 8.18 4.08
N ALA A 20 -3.80 7.94 5.37
CA ALA A 20 -3.81 6.60 5.95
C ALA A 20 -5.22 6.06 6.27
N SER A 21 -6.27 6.88 6.11
CA SER A 21 -7.64 6.44 6.43
C SER A 21 -8.08 5.30 5.50
N ASP A 22 -8.63 4.25 6.11
CA ASP A 22 -9.17 3.06 5.44
C ASP A 22 -8.19 2.26 4.57
N VAL A 23 -6.89 2.57 4.59
CA VAL A 23 -5.85 1.85 3.81
C VAL A 23 -5.90 0.35 4.07
N ALA A 24 -5.97 -0.06 5.35
CA ALA A 24 -6.06 -1.47 5.72
C ALA A 24 -7.34 -2.13 5.16
N SER A 25 -8.48 -1.45 5.25
CA SER A 25 -9.77 -1.93 4.73
C SER A 25 -9.74 -2.10 3.21
N LEU A 26 -9.10 -1.17 2.49
CA LEU A 26 -8.94 -1.23 1.03
C LEU A 26 -8.05 -2.40 0.61
N VAL A 27 -6.94 -2.64 1.33
CA VAL A 27 -6.07 -3.80 1.09
C VAL A 27 -6.82 -5.11 1.31
N VAL A 28 -7.60 -5.22 2.39
CA VAL A 28 -8.45 -6.39 2.64
C VAL A 28 -9.43 -6.60 1.48
N GLY A 29 -10.07 -5.54 1.00
CA GLY A 29 -10.96 -5.60 -0.16
C GLY A 29 -10.27 -6.09 -1.44
N GLN A 30 -9.04 -5.67 -1.71
CA GLN A 30 -8.24 -6.18 -2.83
C GLN A 30 -7.95 -7.68 -2.67
N CYS A 31 -7.60 -8.13 -1.46
CA CYS A 31 -7.36 -9.54 -1.16
C CYS A 31 -8.63 -10.39 -1.34
N ASP A 32 -9.79 -9.89 -0.91
CA ASP A 32 -11.06 -10.58 -1.09
C ASP A 32 -11.45 -10.67 -2.57
N CYS A 33 -11.24 -9.61 -3.35
CA CYS A 33 -11.42 -9.64 -4.80
C CYS A 33 -10.51 -10.68 -5.47
N LEU A 34 -9.23 -10.77 -5.07
CA LEU A 34 -8.31 -11.79 -5.57
C LEU A 34 -8.73 -13.22 -5.17
N ARG A 35 -9.26 -13.41 -3.97
CA ARG A 35 -9.79 -14.69 -3.52
C ARG A 35 -10.96 -15.15 -4.39
N LEU A 36 -11.86 -14.24 -4.76
CA LEU A 36 -12.98 -14.53 -5.66
C LEU A 36 -12.54 -14.86 -7.10
N LEU A 37 -11.38 -14.34 -7.52
CA LEU A 37 -10.77 -14.71 -8.81
C LEU A 37 -10.01 -16.05 -8.74
N SER A 38 -9.83 -16.63 -7.55
CA SER A 38 -9.17 -17.93 -7.40
C SER A 38 -9.96 -19.02 -8.12
N GLY A 39 -9.30 -19.77 -8.99
CA GLY A 39 -9.92 -20.83 -9.79
C GLY A 39 -10.61 -20.35 -11.07
N VAL A 40 -10.67 -19.03 -11.32
CA VAL A 40 -11.13 -18.48 -12.60
C VAL A 40 -9.97 -18.54 -13.60
N VAL A 41 -10.18 -19.19 -14.75
CA VAL A 41 -9.23 -19.14 -15.86
C VAL A 41 -9.41 -17.82 -16.59
N LEU A 42 -8.48 -16.90 -16.38
CA LEU A 42 -8.42 -15.62 -17.07
C LEU A 42 -7.60 -15.76 -18.35
N THR A 43 -8.09 -15.21 -19.45
CA THR A 43 -7.44 -15.25 -20.75
C THR A 43 -7.50 -13.90 -21.44
N GLY A 44 -6.52 -13.60 -22.29
CA GLY A 44 -6.50 -12.38 -23.09
C GLY A 44 -6.52 -11.13 -22.22
N SER A 45 -7.39 -10.18 -22.56
CA SER A 45 -7.42 -8.83 -21.94
C SER A 45 -7.60 -8.84 -20.43
N ASP A 46 -8.34 -9.80 -19.87
CA ASP A 46 -8.55 -9.86 -18.42
C ASP A 46 -7.30 -10.31 -17.66
N LEU A 47 -6.45 -11.13 -18.29
CA LEU A 47 -5.15 -11.50 -17.72
C LEU A 47 -4.18 -10.31 -17.76
N ASP A 48 -4.15 -9.58 -18.88
CA ASP A 48 -3.33 -8.36 -19.02
C ASP A 48 -3.70 -7.30 -17.97
N ARG A 49 -5.01 -7.09 -17.76
CA ARG A 49 -5.52 -6.19 -16.71
C ARG A 49 -5.09 -6.64 -15.32
N LEU A 50 -5.12 -7.94 -15.03
CA LEU A 50 -4.67 -8.46 -13.75
C LEU A 50 -3.17 -8.23 -13.53
N PHE A 51 -2.34 -8.32 -14.58
CA PHE A 51 -0.92 -7.98 -14.47
C PHE A 51 -0.69 -6.50 -14.15
N VAL A 52 -1.44 -5.60 -14.79
CA VAL A 52 -1.38 -4.16 -14.47
C VAL A 52 -1.76 -3.91 -13.00
N ILE A 53 -2.83 -4.56 -12.51
CA ILE A 53 -3.24 -4.48 -11.11
C ILE A 53 -2.12 -4.99 -10.19
N LYS A 54 -1.50 -6.13 -10.51
CA LYS A 54 -0.39 -6.68 -9.74
C LYS A 54 0.76 -5.68 -9.61
N ASP A 55 1.17 -5.05 -10.71
CA ASP A 55 2.28 -4.10 -10.70
C ASP A 55 1.96 -2.85 -9.85
N LYS A 56 0.70 -2.41 -9.88
CA LYS A 56 0.22 -1.35 -8.98
C LYS A 56 0.25 -1.76 -7.52
N VAL A 57 -0.22 -2.96 -7.19
CA VAL A 57 -0.19 -3.49 -5.81
C VAL A 57 1.25 -3.60 -5.29
N VAL A 58 2.19 -4.05 -6.12
CA VAL A 58 3.62 -4.06 -5.78
C VAL A 58 4.13 -2.64 -5.49
N THR A 59 3.71 -1.65 -6.29
CA THR A 59 4.07 -0.25 -6.09
C THR A 59 3.51 0.30 -4.77
N GLN A 60 2.25 -0.02 -4.46
CA GLN A 60 1.60 0.35 -3.19
C GLN A 60 2.37 -0.22 -1.98
N GLN A 61 2.79 -1.48 -2.05
CA GLN A 61 3.59 -2.12 -1.00
C GLN A 61 4.94 -1.42 -0.79
N LYS A 62 5.63 -1.06 -1.88
CA LYS A 62 6.90 -0.31 -1.80
C LYS A 62 6.73 1.06 -1.16
N LEU A 63 5.64 1.78 -1.47
CA LEU A 63 5.36 3.08 -0.85
C LEU A 63 5.15 2.94 0.66
N VAL A 64 4.41 1.92 1.09
CA VAL A 64 4.20 1.63 2.52
C VAL A 64 5.51 1.26 3.22
N GLU A 65 6.34 0.41 2.59
CA GLU A 65 7.66 0.03 3.11
C GLU A 65 8.59 1.24 3.25
N GLN A 66 8.64 2.12 2.24
CA GLN A 66 9.42 3.35 2.29
C GLN A 66 8.94 4.28 3.40
N ALA A 67 7.63 4.44 3.56
CA ALA A 67 7.05 5.26 4.63
C ALA A 67 7.40 4.73 6.02
N LEU A 68 7.39 3.39 6.20
CA LEU A 68 7.83 2.74 7.43
C LEU A 68 9.32 3.04 7.71
N GLN A 69 10.20 2.80 6.74
CA GLN A 69 11.64 3.05 6.88
C GLN A 69 11.95 4.50 7.24
N VAL A 70 11.27 5.47 6.61
CA VAL A 70 11.41 6.90 6.94
C VAL A 70 10.99 7.17 8.38
N THR A 71 9.87 6.59 8.81
CA THR A 71 9.34 6.74 10.17
C THR A 71 10.29 6.15 11.20
N GLU A 72 10.80 4.93 10.98
CA GLU A 72 11.77 4.27 11.85
C GLU A 72 13.07 5.07 11.96
N HIS A 73 13.58 5.59 10.85
CA HIS A 73 14.78 6.42 10.84
C HIS A 73 14.57 7.73 11.61
N PHE A 74 13.42 8.39 11.41
CA PHE A 74 13.06 9.59 12.15
C PHE A 74 13.00 9.34 13.67
N LEU A 75 12.32 8.27 14.10
CA LEU A 75 12.20 7.91 15.51
C LEU A 75 13.54 7.51 16.13
N SER A 76 14.38 6.78 15.39
CA SER A 76 15.74 6.46 15.82
C SER A 76 16.54 7.74 16.09
N ASN A 77 16.51 8.71 15.18
CA ASN A 77 17.23 9.97 15.35
C ASN A 77 16.66 10.81 16.50
N LEU A 78 15.33 10.86 16.65
CA LEU A 78 14.67 11.56 17.76
C LEU A 78 15.08 10.96 19.12
N SER A 79 15.09 9.64 19.24
CA SER A 79 15.49 8.97 20.49
C SER A 79 16.98 9.16 20.82
N GLN A 80 17.86 9.20 19.80
CA GLN A 80 19.27 9.56 19.97
C GLN A 80 19.47 11.03 20.36
N GLN A 81 18.54 11.91 19.98
CA GLN A 81 18.56 13.32 20.35
C GLN A 81 17.95 13.58 21.73
N ASN A 82 17.11 12.69 22.29
CA ASN A 82 16.60 12.84 23.66
C ASN A 82 17.66 12.70 24.78
N SER A 83 18.95 12.56 24.43
CA SER A 83 20.08 12.82 25.31
C SER A 83 20.57 14.28 25.30
N PHE A 84 19.77 15.24 24.80
CA PHE A 84 20.01 16.65 25.05
C PHE A 84 19.86 16.94 26.55
N THR A 85 20.98 16.98 27.26
CA THR A 85 21.07 17.64 28.57
C THR A 85 20.68 19.10 28.38
N TYR A 86 19.50 19.46 28.88
CA TYR A 86 19.12 20.85 29.08
C TYR A 86 19.96 21.35 30.26
N GLU A 87 21.09 22.00 29.97
CA GLU A 87 21.79 22.82 30.95
C GLU A 87 20.96 24.10 31.14
N GLY A 88 19.97 23.99 32.03
CA GLY A 88 19.30 25.13 32.65
C GLY A 88 20.01 25.55 33.91
#